data_AF-A0A2N0AGY8-F1
#
_entry.id   AF-A0A2N0AGY8-F1
#
_cell.length_a   1.000
_cell.length_b   1.000
_cell.length_c   1.000
_cell.angle_alpha   90.00
_cell.angle_beta   90.00
_cell.angle_gamma   90.00
#
_symmetry.space_group_name_H-M   'P 1'
#
loop_
_entity.id
_entity.type
_entity.pdbx_description
1 polymer ?
#
loop_
_entity_poly.entity_id
_entity_poly.type
_entity_poly.pdbx_seq_one_letter_code
_entity_poly.pdbx_strand_id
1 'polypeptide(L)'
;MSRRSFHSFYTLTLVFIAFLPQIISGKEISILPAYISGEVPPVLGTRREAGFELSRLSRHYLKRNFFTEITDPKLVENYLNESEWNEESELKDQDLFSFCNEWESHFVVQDQIDFGNPILVKTVIFNCKNQTRQTIQSKLISNFVLAYEKHNDKSFRFLPPRFYEKKNKITPNYEIGLFIDIHSSYAYYKKDVLKSLSSMYDQDGLYLGVTLVKKDKIVTIPPTKEHIEIKKLMEETGWQGNNQAESILSALQGLKSKVSSGKKESRKLFLLLSSAVKDKSGSIIMALNDLRHMEIEPVLLIPNHSELSTIRELQRIGKASNSRVVGITEYQKIGTSEGYEYLYLNQFNVYSSVEELPMPFNWNQNQIKKYDASLVRAAVDVITPYNLYLAYEKISDKRVLEKEEIKTDLEYILRTESNSDQTEKDRFQTVLVESKGEAIWIQLPYDVVVTKGKEYLIQTTFVLDPLSTWGVKNAPAETNLYKINTTYPKTLLVKPSQAKKFLDTNKIREFNGYLQGTVSVIKKK
;
A
#
# COMPACT_ATOMS: atom_id res chain seq x y z
N MET A 1 -39.41 -14.18 -55.76
CA MET A 1 -38.30 -13.19 -55.69
C MET A 1 -38.70 -12.07 -54.75
N SER A 2 -37.77 -11.62 -53.90
CA SER A 2 -37.88 -10.44 -53.01
C SER A 2 -38.86 -10.62 -51.83
N ARG A 3 -38.51 -10.36 -50.57
CA ARG A 3 -37.81 -9.18 -50.04
C ARG A 3 -36.96 -9.54 -48.81
N ARG A 4 -35.70 -9.09 -48.81
CA ARG A 4 -34.83 -8.89 -47.64
C ARG A 4 -35.25 -7.57 -46.97
N SER A 5 -35.45 -7.56 -45.65
CA SER A 5 -34.45 -7.20 -44.64
C SER A 5 -33.82 -5.84 -44.88
N PHE A 6 -34.36 -4.82 -44.23
CA PHE A 6 -33.69 -3.60 -43.80
C PHE A 6 -34.65 -3.01 -42.78
N HIS A 7 -34.35 -3.02 -41.48
CA HIS A 7 -34.92 -2.11 -40.46
C HIS A 7 -34.35 -2.39 -39.04
N SER A 8 -33.61 -3.48 -38.82
CA SER A 8 -33.04 -3.78 -37.49
C SER A 8 -31.61 -3.27 -37.22
N PHE A 9 -30.88 -2.78 -38.22
CA PHE A 9 -29.50 -2.28 -38.01
C PHE A 9 -29.43 -0.82 -37.55
N TYR A 10 -30.42 0.02 -37.90
CA TYR A 10 -30.38 1.45 -37.54
C TYR A 10 -30.75 1.70 -36.07
N THR A 11 -31.66 0.90 -35.50
CA THR A 11 -32.07 1.02 -34.08
C THR A 11 -30.98 0.55 -33.12
N LEU A 12 -30.20 -0.48 -33.47
CA LEU A 12 -29.10 -0.95 -32.62
C LEU A 12 -27.92 0.03 -32.59
N THR A 13 -27.67 0.73 -33.70
CA THR A 13 -26.56 1.70 -33.81
C THR A 13 -26.88 3.02 -33.08
N LEU A 14 -28.15 3.45 -33.04
CA LEU A 14 -28.61 4.61 -32.28
C LEU A 14 -28.57 4.38 -30.76
N VAL A 15 -28.84 3.15 -30.30
CA VAL A 15 -28.70 2.79 -28.88
C VAL A 15 -27.23 2.78 -28.46
N PHE A 16 -26.31 2.35 -29.32
CA PHE A 16 -24.87 2.35 -29.00
C PHE A 16 -24.27 3.76 -28.86
N ILE A 17 -24.75 4.75 -29.60
CA ILE A 17 -24.29 6.15 -29.50
C ILE A 17 -24.81 6.83 -28.23
N ALA A 18 -25.99 6.43 -27.72
CA ALA A 18 -26.56 6.95 -26.48
C ALA A 18 -25.86 6.45 -25.20
N PHE A 19 -25.04 5.39 -25.30
CA PHE A 19 -24.26 4.82 -24.19
C PHE A 19 -22.75 5.07 -24.30
N LEU A 20 -22.31 5.94 -25.21
CA LEU A 20 -20.99 6.53 -25.07
C LEU A 20 -21.03 7.42 -23.81
N PRO A 21 -20.10 7.26 -22.85
CA PRO A 21 -19.99 8.24 -21.79
C PRO A 21 -19.86 9.60 -22.47
N GLN A 22 -20.76 10.54 -22.17
CA GLN A 22 -20.60 11.92 -22.59
C GLN A 22 -19.15 12.27 -22.28
N ILE A 23 -18.37 12.61 -23.31
CA ILE A 23 -17.05 13.19 -23.12
C ILE A 23 -17.34 14.39 -22.22
N ILE A 24 -17.00 14.28 -20.94
CA ILE A 24 -17.16 15.37 -19.98
C ILE A 24 -16.10 16.37 -20.41
N SER A 25 -16.45 17.21 -21.38
CA SER A 25 -15.65 18.36 -21.75
C SER A 25 -15.58 19.23 -20.51
N GLY A 26 -14.38 19.47 -20.00
CA GLY A 26 -14.20 20.34 -18.85
C GLY A 26 -14.80 21.70 -19.17
N LYS A 27 -15.56 22.27 -18.24
CA LYS A 27 -15.93 23.69 -18.35
C LYS A 27 -14.64 24.50 -18.26
N GLU A 28 -14.35 25.32 -19.26
CA GLU A 28 -13.20 26.22 -19.23
C GLU A 28 -13.46 27.39 -18.29
N ILE A 29 -12.54 27.63 -17.37
CA ILE A 29 -12.62 28.69 -16.37
C ILE A 29 -11.38 29.58 -16.49
N SER A 30 -11.64 30.84 -16.81
CA SER A 30 -10.66 31.91 -16.74
C SER A 30 -10.64 32.50 -15.34
N ILE A 31 -9.47 32.52 -14.70
CA ILE A 31 -9.28 33.13 -13.38
C ILE A 31 -8.42 34.37 -13.54
N LEU A 32 -8.97 35.51 -13.14
CA LEU A 32 -8.31 36.81 -13.09
C LEU A 32 -7.45 36.97 -11.82
N PRO A 33 -6.45 37.86 -11.81
CA PRO A 33 -5.75 38.25 -10.59
C PRO A 33 -6.74 38.74 -9.52
N ALA A 34 -6.50 38.35 -8.27
CA ALA A 34 -7.37 38.73 -7.17
C ALA A 34 -7.22 40.23 -6.85
N TYR A 35 -8.33 40.89 -6.56
CA TYR A 35 -8.33 42.23 -5.96
C TYR A 35 -7.99 42.13 -4.47
N ILE A 36 -7.09 42.98 -3.99
CA ILE A 36 -6.61 42.93 -2.61
C ILE A 36 -6.77 44.27 -1.89
N SER A 37 -7.46 44.22 -0.75
CA SER A 37 -7.51 45.31 0.24
C SER A 37 -6.87 44.89 1.57
N GLY A 38 -6.55 45.88 2.40
CA GLY A 38 -5.88 45.65 3.69
C GLY A 38 -4.36 45.52 3.60
N GLU A 39 -3.76 45.00 4.68
CA GLU A 39 -2.31 44.80 4.80
C GLU A 39 -1.93 43.42 4.27
N VAL A 40 -1.21 43.39 3.15
CA VAL A 40 -0.84 42.13 2.48
C VAL A 40 0.23 41.41 3.31
N PRO A 41 0.06 40.10 3.59
CA PRO A 41 1.10 39.31 4.22
C PRO A 41 2.44 39.40 3.48
N PRO A 42 3.58 39.66 4.16
CA PRO A 42 4.88 39.85 3.50
C PRO A 42 5.31 38.71 2.59
N VAL A 43 4.84 37.49 2.86
CA VAL A 43 5.11 36.29 2.05
C VAL A 43 4.50 36.35 0.65
N LEU A 44 3.47 37.17 0.44
CA LEU A 44 2.79 37.34 -0.85
C LEU A 44 3.35 38.52 -1.67
N GLY A 45 4.27 39.31 -1.10
CA GLY A 45 4.91 40.44 -1.78
C GLY A 45 4.01 41.67 -1.90
N THR A 46 4.08 42.35 -3.04
CA THR A 46 3.23 43.50 -3.36
C THR A 46 1.77 43.09 -3.59
N ARG A 47 0.82 44.03 -3.57
CA ARG A 47 -0.61 43.76 -3.86
C ARG A 47 -0.79 43.05 -5.20
N ARG A 48 -0.10 43.52 -6.25
CA ARG A 48 -0.13 42.90 -7.57
C ARG A 48 0.39 41.47 -7.55
N GLU A 49 1.58 41.26 -6.98
CA GLU A 49 2.16 39.91 -6.86
C GLU A 49 1.26 38.94 -6.09
N ALA A 50 0.65 39.43 -5.01
CA ALA A 50 -0.30 38.68 -4.21
C ALA A 50 -1.57 38.35 -5.02
N GLY A 51 -2.08 39.27 -5.84
CA GLY A 51 -3.25 39.05 -6.70
C GLY A 51 -3.02 37.92 -7.72
N PHE A 52 -1.85 37.94 -8.36
CA PHE A 52 -1.44 36.86 -9.26
C PHE A 52 -1.19 35.54 -8.52
N GLU A 53 -0.57 35.57 -7.34
CA GLU A 53 -0.32 34.38 -6.53
C GLU A 53 -1.63 33.70 -6.06
N LEU A 54 -2.63 34.48 -5.67
CA LEU A 54 -3.95 33.97 -5.30
C LEU A 54 -4.68 33.37 -6.50
N SER A 55 -4.61 34.00 -7.67
CA SER A 55 -5.15 33.40 -8.90
C SER A 55 -4.49 32.05 -9.21
N ARG A 56 -3.17 31.91 -9.00
CA ARG A 56 -2.46 30.63 -9.15
C ARG A 56 -2.95 29.59 -8.15
N LEU A 57 -3.23 30.01 -6.91
CA LEU A 57 -3.75 29.14 -5.86
C LEU A 57 -5.17 28.65 -6.17
N SER A 58 -6.06 29.52 -6.65
CA SER A 58 -7.41 29.12 -7.12
C SER A 58 -7.34 28.20 -8.34
N ARG A 59 -6.49 28.50 -9.32
CA ARG A 59 -6.25 27.60 -10.48
C ARG A 59 -5.75 26.23 -10.02
N HIS A 60 -4.85 26.21 -9.03
CA HIS A 60 -4.34 24.98 -8.45
C HIS A 60 -5.47 24.16 -7.82
N TYR A 61 -6.27 24.74 -6.93
CA TYR A 61 -7.37 24.03 -6.28
C TYR A 61 -8.45 23.60 -7.27
N LEU A 62 -8.76 24.39 -8.29
CA LEU A 62 -9.70 23.99 -9.34
C LEU A 62 -9.21 22.77 -10.13
N LYS A 63 -7.97 22.82 -10.66
CA LYS A 63 -7.38 21.68 -11.38
C LYS A 63 -7.29 20.44 -10.49
N ARG A 64 -7.07 20.63 -9.19
CA ARG A 64 -6.92 19.55 -8.23
C ARG A 64 -8.27 18.93 -7.86
N ASN A 65 -9.29 19.73 -7.62
CA ASN A 65 -10.54 19.29 -6.99
C ASN A 65 -11.72 19.12 -7.96
N PHE A 66 -11.63 19.60 -9.21
CA PHE A 66 -12.76 19.62 -10.16
C PHE A 66 -12.35 19.19 -11.59
N PHE A 67 -13.26 18.59 -12.34
CA PHE A 67 -13.07 18.31 -13.77
C PHE A 67 -13.31 19.59 -14.57
N THR A 68 -12.24 20.38 -14.71
CA THR A 68 -12.25 21.70 -15.35
C THR A 68 -11.04 21.87 -16.26
N GLU A 69 -11.22 22.71 -17.26
CA GLU A 69 -10.12 23.28 -18.03
C GLU A 69 -9.87 24.69 -17.51
N ILE A 70 -8.61 25.11 -17.48
CA ILE A 70 -8.23 26.43 -16.99
C ILE A 70 -7.43 27.08 -18.11
N THR A 71 -7.90 28.26 -18.52
CA THR A 71 -7.23 29.11 -19.51
C THR A 71 -5.76 29.32 -19.15
N ASP A 72 -4.88 29.30 -20.15
CA ASP A 72 -3.44 29.42 -19.92
C ASP A 72 -3.14 30.73 -19.14
N PRO A 73 -2.51 30.65 -17.96
CA PRO A 73 -2.17 31.82 -17.17
C PRO A 73 -1.36 32.87 -17.94
N LYS A 74 -0.53 32.47 -18.91
CA LYS A 74 0.25 33.40 -19.73
C LYS A 74 -0.60 34.20 -20.69
N LEU A 75 -1.64 33.59 -21.26
CA LEU A 75 -2.59 34.29 -22.14
C LEU A 75 -3.35 35.35 -21.35
N VAL A 76 -3.82 34.99 -20.16
CA VAL A 76 -4.48 35.95 -19.25
C VAL A 76 -3.52 37.08 -18.86
N GLU A 77 -2.29 36.77 -18.44
CA GLU A 77 -1.31 37.78 -18.03
C GLU A 77 -0.92 38.73 -19.17
N ASN A 78 -0.67 38.21 -20.38
CA ASN A 78 -0.35 39.02 -21.55
C ASN A 78 -1.51 39.96 -21.91
N TYR A 79 -2.72 39.43 -21.99
CA TYR A 79 -3.90 40.23 -22.33
C TYR A 79 -4.16 41.35 -21.31
N LEU A 80 -4.03 41.07 -20.01
CA LEU A 80 -4.20 42.08 -18.96
C LEU A 80 -3.09 43.15 -19.00
N ASN A 81 -1.87 42.78 -19.37
CA ASN A 81 -0.78 43.74 -19.55
C ASN A 81 -0.99 44.63 -20.79
N GLU A 82 -1.53 44.07 -21.88
CA GLU A 82 -1.82 44.80 -23.12
C GLU A 82 -3.03 45.73 -23.01
N SER A 83 -4.02 45.36 -22.19
CA SER A 83 -5.27 46.11 -22.00
C SER A 83 -5.21 47.20 -20.92
N GLU A 84 -4.03 47.52 -20.39
CA GLU A 84 -3.83 48.45 -19.25
C GLU A 84 -4.75 48.13 -18.06
N TRP A 85 -5.03 46.85 -17.84
CA TRP A 85 -5.96 46.42 -16.81
C TRP A 85 -5.48 46.83 -15.42
N ASN A 86 -6.38 47.48 -14.66
CA ASN A 86 -6.17 47.81 -13.26
C ASN A 86 -6.92 46.84 -12.34
N GLU A 87 -6.31 46.57 -11.18
CA GLU A 87 -6.88 45.77 -10.09
C GLU A 87 -8.05 46.53 -9.43
N GLU A 88 -9.18 46.66 -10.14
CA GLU A 88 -10.37 47.34 -9.62
C GLU A 88 -11.18 46.43 -8.69
N SER A 89 -11.78 47.04 -7.67
CA SER A 89 -12.61 46.36 -6.67
C SER A 89 -13.94 45.85 -7.22
N GLU A 90 -14.37 46.32 -8.40
CA GLU A 90 -15.65 45.93 -8.99
C GLU A 90 -15.60 46.00 -10.51
N LEU A 91 -15.25 44.87 -11.15
CA LEU A 91 -15.36 44.72 -12.60
C LEU A 91 -16.81 44.94 -13.03
N LYS A 92 -17.03 45.69 -14.12
CA LYS A 92 -18.36 45.83 -14.72
C LYS A 92 -18.70 44.59 -15.53
N ASP A 93 -19.98 44.34 -15.74
CA ASP A 93 -20.41 43.20 -16.56
C ASP A 93 -19.90 43.31 -18.02
N GLN A 94 -19.64 44.52 -18.51
CA GLN A 94 -19.03 44.76 -19.83
C GLN A 94 -17.58 44.26 -19.91
N ASP A 95 -16.80 44.41 -18.83
CA ASP A 95 -15.41 43.94 -18.76
C ASP A 95 -15.40 42.40 -18.75
N LEU A 96 -16.25 41.81 -17.91
CA LEU A 96 -16.41 40.36 -17.81
C LEU A 96 -16.90 39.73 -19.11
N PHE A 97 -17.81 40.40 -19.82
CA PHE A 97 -18.26 39.97 -21.14
C PHE A 97 -17.13 40.00 -22.18
N SER A 98 -16.28 41.03 -22.14
CA SER A 98 -15.13 41.13 -23.03
C SER A 98 -14.14 39.98 -22.78
N PHE A 99 -13.85 39.66 -21.52
CA PHE A 99 -13.00 38.53 -21.14
C PHE A 99 -13.58 37.17 -21.57
N CYS A 100 -14.91 37.00 -21.48
CA CYS A 100 -15.57 35.78 -21.96
C CYS A 100 -15.33 35.54 -23.46
N ASN A 101 -15.35 36.60 -24.27
CA ASN A 101 -15.14 36.50 -25.72
C ASN A 101 -13.68 36.27 -26.08
N GLU A 102 -12.75 36.93 -25.37
CA GLU A 102 -11.31 36.79 -25.63
C GLU A 102 -10.80 35.37 -25.39
N TRP A 103 -11.26 34.73 -24.31
CA TRP A 103 -10.74 33.42 -23.88
C TRP A 103 -11.71 32.26 -24.12
N GLU A 104 -12.80 32.49 -24.86
CA GLU A 104 -13.87 31.51 -25.12
C GLU A 104 -14.34 30.74 -23.87
N SER A 105 -14.25 31.38 -22.71
CA SER A 105 -14.40 30.71 -21.41
C SER A 105 -15.87 30.47 -21.07
N HIS A 106 -16.14 29.39 -20.33
CA HIS A 106 -17.48 29.15 -19.80
C HIS A 106 -17.77 30.04 -18.59
N PHE A 107 -16.73 30.29 -17.78
CA PHE A 107 -16.80 31.15 -16.61
C PHE A 107 -15.57 32.05 -16.51
N VAL A 108 -15.79 33.30 -16.13
CA VAL A 108 -14.72 34.24 -15.73
C VAL A 108 -14.85 34.47 -14.23
N VAL A 109 -13.74 34.36 -13.50
CA VAL A 109 -13.72 34.42 -12.04
C VAL A 109 -12.69 35.42 -11.55
N GLN A 110 -13.08 36.20 -10.54
CA GLN A 110 -12.18 37.07 -9.79
C GLN A 110 -12.42 36.89 -8.29
N ASP A 111 -11.35 36.73 -7.52
CA ASP A 111 -11.41 36.78 -6.06
C ASP A 111 -11.16 38.21 -5.57
N GLN A 112 -11.89 38.61 -4.52
CA GLN A 112 -11.70 39.86 -3.80
C GLN A 112 -11.34 39.50 -2.35
N ILE A 113 -10.15 39.85 -1.92
CA ILE A 113 -9.61 39.49 -0.59
C ILE A 113 -9.32 40.74 0.21
N ASP A 114 -9.90 40.82 1.40
CA ASP A 114 -9.60 41.83 2.39
C ASP A 114 -8.78 41.20 3.53
N PHE A 115 -7.49 41.55 3.62
CA PHE A 115 -6.60 41.10 4.69
C PHE A 115 -6.81 41.92 5.98
N GLY A 116 -8.03 41.86 6.52
CA GLY A 116 -8.40 42.37 7.83
C GLY A 116 -8.33 41.30 8.92
N ASN A 117 -8.83 41.64 10.11
CA ASN A 117 -9.07 40.69 11.20
C ASN A 117 -10.57 40.66 11.51
N PRO A 118 -11.35 39.75 10.92
CA PRO A 118 -10.99 38.57 10.12
C PRO A 118 -10.63 38.86 8.65
N ILE A 119 -10.00 37.89 7.96
CA ILE A 119 -9.82 37.96 6.50
C ILE A 119 -11.16 37.67 5.82
N LEU A 120 -11.55 38.50 4.85
CA LEU A 120 -12.77 38.31 4.06
C LEU A 120 -12.39 37.91 2.63
N VAL A 121 -13.02 36.87 2.10
CA VAL A 121 -12.84 36.43 0.72
C VAL A 121 -14.19 36.39 0.03
N LYS A 122 -14.27 37.03 -1.14
CA LYS A 122 -15.43 37.07 -2.01
C LYS A 122 -15.02 36.63 -3.42
N THR A 123 -15.47 35.46 -3.86
CA THR A 123 -15.33 35.01 -5.24
C THR A 123 -16.51 35.51 -6.07
N VAL A 124 -16.22 36.24 -7.14
CA VAL A 124 -17.18 36.65 -8.18
C VAL A 124 -17.04 35.69 -9.36
N ILE A 125 -18.12 35.00 -9.70
CA ILE A 125 -18.19 34.02 -10.80
C ILE A 125 -19.18 34.55 -11.83
N PHE A 126 -18.70 34.83 -13.03
CA PHE A 126 -19.52 35.27 -14.15
C PHE A 126 -19.72 34.11 -15.13
N ASN A 127 -20.98 33.76 -15.40
CA ASN A 127 -21.34 32.73 -16.37
C ASN A 127 -21.44 33.36 -17.75
N CYS A 128 -20.48 33.07 -18.63
CA CYS A 128 -20.38 33.66 -19.96
C CYS A 128 -21.55 33.29 -20.87
N LYS A 129 -22.17 32.11 -20.66
CA LYS A 129 -23.31 31.65 -21.46
C LYS A 129 -24.61 32.37 -21.12
N ASN A 130 -24.87 32.55 -19.82
CA ASN A 130 -26.14 33.11 -19.35
C ASN A 130 -26.00 34.60 -18.97
N GLN A 131 -24.79 35.15 -19.03
CA GLN A 131 -24.45 36.52 -18.62
C GLN A 131 -24.92 36.85 -17.19
N THR A 132 -24.82 35.88 -16.28
CA THR A 132 -25.23 36.05 -14.89
C THR A 132 -24.02 36.03 -13.95
N ARG A 133 -24.08 36.92 -12.95
CA ARG A 133 -23.07 37.04 -11.90
C ARG A 133 -23.52 36.30 -10.64
N GLN A 134 -22.64 35.47 -10.09
CA GLN A 134 -22.79 34.85 -8.78
C GLN A 134 -21.67 35.31 -7.86
N THR A 135 -22.00 35.63 -6.61
CA THR A 135 -21.02 36.03 -5.60
C THR A 135 -21.07 35.08 -4.42
N ILE A 136 -19.91 34.61 -3.98
CA ILE A 136 -19.79 33.69 -2.85
C ILE A 136 -18.78 34.28 -1.88
N GLN A 137 -19.21 34.50 -0.63
CA GLN A 137 -18.37 35.11 0.40
C GLN A 137 -18.06 34.11 1.53
N SER A 138 -16.90 34.29 2.15
CA SER A 138 -16.49 33.60 3.38
C SER A 138 -15.66 34.52 4.27
N LYS A 139 -15.83 34.33 5.58
CA LYS A 139 -15.02 34.96 6.64
C LYS A 139 -14.03 33.91 7.14
N LEU A 140 -12.74 34.18 6.98
CA LEU A 140 -11.67 33.27 7.35
C LEU A 140 -11.14 33.67 8.74
N ILE A 141 -11.32 32.78 9.72
CA ILE A 141 -10.91 32.96 11.12
C ILE A 141 -9.73 32.04 11.48
N SER A 142 -9.39 31.11 10.58
CA SER A 142 -8.29 30.16 10.69
C SER A 142 -7.19 30.48 9.68
N ASN A 143 -6.15 29.62 9.62
CA ASN A 143 -5.06 29.75 8.66
C ASN A 143 -5.54 30.06 7.25
N PHE A 144 -5.00 31.13 6.66
CA PHE A 144 -5.40 31.63 5.35
C PHE A 144 -5.40 30.53 4.27
N VAL A 145 -4.35 29.71 4.19
CA VAL A 145 -4.21 28.70 3.13
C VAL A 145 -5.30 27.64 3.21
N LEU A 146 -5.54 27.09 4.41
CA LEU A 146 -6.57 26.06 4.64
C LEU A 146 -7.99 26.62 4.49
N ALA A 147 -8.18 27.87 4.93
CA ALA A 147 -9.48 28.52 4.85
C ALA A 147 -9.82 28.92 3.41
N TYR A 148 -8.82 29.33 2.62
CA TYR A 148 -8.95 29.67 1.21
C TYR A 148 -9.19 28.43 0.31
N GLU A 149 -8.59 27.29 0.65
CA GLU A 149 -8.90 25.99 0.03
C GLU A 149 -10.38 25.64 0.21
N LYS A 150 -10.87 25.69 1.46
CA LYS A 150 -12.29 25.44 1.77
C LYS A 150 -13.23 26.45 1.09
N HIS A 151 -12.79 27.70 0.95
CA HIS A 151 -13.53 28.72 0.23
C HIS A 151 -13.64 28.38 -1.25
N ASN A 152 -12.53 28.01 -1.91
CA ASN A 152 -12.52 27.53 -3.29
C ASN A 152 -13.48 26.35 -3.48
N ASP A 153 -13.41 25.34 -2.61
CA ASP A 153 -14.31 24.19 -2.66
C ASP A 153 -15.78 24.58 -2.54
N LYS A 154 -16.10 25.56 -1.69
CA LYS A 154 -17.45 26.12 -1.56
C LYS A 154 -17.86 26.90 -2.82
N SER A 155 -16.97 27.72 -3.36
CA SER A 155 -17.24 28.59 -4.50
C SER A 155 -17.56 27.82 -5.78
N PHE A 156 -16.94 26.65 -5.94
CA PHE A 156 -17.00 25.88 -7.18
C PHE A 156 -17.79 24.56 -7.10
N ARG A 157 -18.64 24.36 -6.08
CA ARG A 157 -19.45 23.14 -5.91
C ARG A 157 -20.37 22.79 -7.08
N PHE A 158 -20.66 23.75 -7.95
CA PHE A 158 -21.46 23.53 -9.16
C PHE A 158 -20.69 22.81 -10.28
N LEU A 159 -19.36 22.66 -10.13
CA LEU A 159 -18.51 21.93 -11.05
C LEU A 159 -18.47 20.45 -10.66
N PRO A 160 -18.34 19.53 -11.63
CA PRO A 160 -18.15 18.12 -11.33
C PRO A 160 -16.87 17.95 -10.50
N PRO A 161 -16.96 17.45 -9.25
CA PRO A 161 -15.76 17.22 -8.46
C PRO A 161 -14.90 16.18 -9.18
N ARG A 162 -13.59 16.42 -9.24
CA ARG A 162 -12.64 15.32 -9.32
C ARG A 162 -12.80 14.62 -8.00
N PHE A 163 -13.60 13.56 -7.99
CA PHE A 163 -13.36 12.53 -6.99
C PHE A 163 -11.89 12.22 -7.17
N TYR A 164 -11.09 12.55 -6.16
CA TYR A 164 -9.97 11.68 -5.90
C TYR A 164 -10.65 10.33 -5.78
N GLU A 165 -10.55 9.52 -6.83
CA GLU A 165 -10.12 8.18 -6.57
C GLU A 165 -8.88 8.39 -5.67
N LYS A 166 -9.08 8.41 -4.34
CA LYS A 166 -8.20 7.63 -3.47
C LYS A 166 -8.09 6.36 -4.26
N LYS A 167 -7.04 6.21 -5.10
CA LYS A 167 -6.96 5.20 -6.16
C LYS A 167 -7.74 4.06 -5.61
N ASN A 168 -8.96 3.80 -6.14
CA ASN A 168 -9.73 2.70 -5.59
C ASN A 168 -8.75 1.57 -5.80
N LYS A 169 -8.09 1.13 -4.72
CA LYS A 169 -7.14 0.04 -4.77
C LYS A 169 -8.11 -1.03 -5.21
N ILE A 170 -8.16 -1.32 -6.51
CA ILE A 170 -8.84 -2.50 -7.03
C ILE A 170 -8.29 -3.55 -6.10
N THR A 171 -9.11 -4.03 -5.16
CA THR A 171 -8.53 -4.76 -4.04
C THR A 171 -7.79 -5.90 -4.67
N PRO A 172 -6.46 -5.91 -4.56
CA PRO A 172 -5.66 -6.77 -5.39
C PRO A 172 -6.11 -8.20 -5.11
N ASN A 173 -6.58 -8.89 -6.15
CA ASN A 173 -7.12 -10.22 -5.96
C ASN A 173 -5.94 -11.16 -5.77
N TYR A 174 -5.86 -11.80 -4.61
CA TYR A 174 -4.81 -12.75 -4.27
C TYR A 174 -5.39 -14.14 -4.15
N GLU A 175 -4.56 -15.14 -4.43
CA GLU A 175 -4.92 -16.55 -4.25
C GLU A 175 -3.96 -17.19 -3.26
N ILE A 176 -4.49 -17.76 -2.19
CA ILE A 176 -3.74 -18.54 -1.21
C ILE A 176 -4.34 -19.94 -1.18
N GLY A 177 -3.53 -20.94 -1.51
CA GLY A 177 -3.82 -22.35 -1.30
C GLY A 177 -3.10 -22.88 -0.07
N LEU A 178 -3.79 -23.62 0.78
CA LEU A 178 -3.16 -24.46 1.80
C LEU A 178 -3.24 -25.93 1.35
N PHE A 179 -2.10 -26.58 1.18
CA PHE A 179 -2.00 -28.01 0.96
C PHE A 179 -1.43 -28.66 2.22
N ILE A 180 -2.25 -29.45 2.90
CA ILE A 180 -1.91 -30.07 4.17
C ILE A 180 -1.99 -31.58 4.03
N ASP A 181 -0.82 -32.21 4.10
CA ASP A 181 -0.69 -33.64 4.28
C ASP A 181 -0.96 -33.99 5.75
N ILE A 182 -2.17 -34.50 6.03
CA ILE A 182 -2.60 -34.74 7.39
C ILE A 182 -1.89 -35.97 7.95
N HIS A 183 -0.93 -35.70 8.82
CA HIS A 183 -0.17 -36.70 9.55
C HIS A 183 -0.33 -36.48 11.07
N SER A 184 -0.37 -37.56 11.85
CA SER A 184 -0.52 -37.48 13.31
C SER A 184 0.59 -36.63 13.98
N SER A 185 1.79 -36.64 13.42
CA SER A 185 2.92 -35.83 13.89
C SER A 185 2.77 -34.34 13.60
N TYR A 186 1.69 -33.86 13.01
CA TYR A 186 1.44 -32.44 12.74
C TYR A 186 0.20 -31.90 13.45
N ALA A 187 -0.49 -32.75 14.23
CA ALA A 187 -1.76 -32.41 14.86
C ALA A 187 -1.71 -31.15 15.75
N TYR A 188 -0.55 -30.86 16.35
CA TYR A 188 -0.36 -29.67 17.18
C TYR A 188 -0.36 -28.36 16.38
N TYR A 189 0.02 -28.36 15.09
CA TYR A 189 -0.10 -27.17 14.24
C TYR A 189 -1.56 -26.82 13.90
N LYS A 190 -2.53 -27.73 14.13
CA LYS A 190 -3.93 -27.48 13.79
C LYS A 190 -4.45 -26.18 14.42
N LYS A 191 -4.13 -25.93 15.69
CA LYS A 191 -4.56 -24.73 16.42
C LYS A 191 -4.01 -23.46 15.76
N ASP A 192 -2.73 -23.46 15.40
CA ASP A 192 -2.06 -22.31 14.78
C ASP A 192 -2.55 -22.08 13.35
N VAL A 193 -2.76 -23.14 12.57
CA VAL A 193 -3.36 -23.04 11.22
C VAL A 193 -4.78 -22.48 11.30
N LEU A 194 -5.61 -22.97 12.22
CA LEU A 194 -6.98 -22.45 12.41
C LEU A 194 -6.98 -20.97 12.82
N LYS A 195 -6.08 -20.57 13.73
CA LYS A 195 -5.93 -19.18 14.14
C LYS A 195 -5.48 -18.31 12.96
N SER A 196 -4.53 -18.77 12.17
CA SER A 196 -4.06 -18.09 10.95
C SER A 196 -5.21 -17.86 9.97
N LEU A 197 -5.96 -18.93 9.68
CA LEU A 197 -7.11 -18.89 8.80
C LEU A 197 -8.20 -17.93 9.29
N SER A 198 -8.47 -17.91 10.60
CA SER A 198 -9.44 -16.99 11.17
C SER A 198 -9.10 -15.51 10.91
N SER A 199 -7.81 -15.18 10.88
CA SER A 199 -7.32 -13.82 10.55
C SER A 199 -7.34 -13.50 9.04
N MET A 200 -7.53 -14.51 8.19
CA MET A 200 -7.57 -14.38 6.74
C MET A 200 -8.99 -14.32 6.18
N TYR A 201 -9.99 -14.88 6.89
CA TYR A 201 -11.33 -15.01 6.34
C TYR A 201 -12.01 -13.69 5.95
N ASP A 202 -11.69 -12.61 6.66
CA ASP A 202 -12.27 -11.28 6.43
C ASP A 202 -11.39 -10.39 5.53
N GLN A 203 -10.37 -10.94 4.87
CA GLN A 203 -9.49 -10.16 4.00
C GLN A 203 -10.14 -9.90 2.63
N ASP A 204 -10.37 -8.61 2.32
CA ASP A 204 -10.90 -8.19 1.03
C ASP A 204 -9.99 -8.65 -0.13
N GLY A 205 -10.61 -9.20 -1.19
CA GLY A 205 -9.90 -9.63 -2.40
C GLY A 205 -9.20 -10.99 -2.28
N LEU A 206 -9.27 -11.67 -1.14
CA LEU A 206 -8.63 -12.97 -0.94
C LEU A 206 -9.47 -14.14 -1.51
N TYR A 207 -8.84 -14.93 -2.38
CA TYR A 207 -9.29 -16.27 -2.76
C TYR A 207 -8.51 -17.29 -1.93
N LEU A 208 -9.20 -17.99 -1.04
CA LEU A 208 -8.61 -19.00 -0.19
C LEU A 208 -9.04 -20.38 -0.66
N GLY A 209 -8.08 -21.30 -0.83
CA GLY A 209 -8.32 -22.69 -1.18
C GLY A 209 -7.63 -23.62 -0.20
N VAL A 210 -8.18 -24.81 0.03
CA VAL A 210 -7.61 -25.79 0.96
C VAL A 210 -7.68 -27.19 0.34
N THR A 211 -6.56 -27.90 0.37
CA THR A 211 -6.47 -29.32 0.04
C THR A 211 -5.93 -30.09 1.24
N LEU A 212 -6.72 -31.03 1.73
CA LEU A 212 -6.39 -31.92 2.83
C LEU A 212 -6.22 -33.33 2.29
N VAL A 213 -5.02 -33.88 2.44
CA VAL A 213 -4.76 -35.30 2.17
C VAL A 213 -4.95 -36.05 3.48
N LYS A 214 -5.95 -36.92 3.54
CA LYS A 214 -6.26 -37.80 4.68
C LYS A 214 -6.06 -39.24 4.27
N LYS A 215 -5.98 -40.12 5.28
CA LYS A 215 -5.98 -41.55 5.06
C LYS A 215 -7.19 -41.93 4.21
N ASP A 216 -6.93 -42.48 3.03
CA ASP A 216 -7.91 -42.95 2.04
C ASP A 216 -8.84 -41.88 1.45
N LYS A 217 -8.60 -40.58 1.68
CA LYS A 217 -9.47 -39.49 1.17
C LYS A 217 -8.71 -38.20 0.90
N ILE A 218 -8.91 -37.63 -0.29
CA ILE A 218 -8.44 -36.28 -0.62
C ILE A 218 -9.67 -35.35 -0.61
N VAL A 219 -9.61 -34.27 0.17
CA VAL A 219 -10.66 -33.24 0.19
C VAL A 219 -10.06 -31.94 -0.29
N THR A 220 -10.64 -31.35 -1.33
CA THR A 220 -10.21 -30.04 -1.83
C THR A 220 -11.40 -29.10 -1.92
N ILE A 221 -11.24 -27.90 -1.35
CA ILE A 221 -12.05 -26.73 -1.64
C ILE A 221 -11.20 -25.83 -2.54
N PRO A 222 -11.60 -25.61 -3.82
CA PRO A 222 -10.91 -24.69 -4.71
C PRO A 222 -10.88 -23.26 -4.16
N PRO A 223 -9.95 -22.40 -4.61
CA PRO A 223 -9.84 -21.04 -4.12
C PRO A 223 -11.11 -20.23 -4.35
N THR A 224 -11.71 -19.74 -3.26
CA THR A 224 -13.00 -19.01 -3.26
C THR A 224 -12.92 -17.76 -2.36
N LYS A 225 -13.81 -16.79 -2.60
CA LYS A 225 -14.02 -15.63 -1.71
C LYS A 225 -14.93 -15.96 -0.53
N GLU A 226 -15.72 -17.02 -0.61
CA GLU A 226 -16.62 -17.45 0.44
C GLU A 226 -15.96 -18.54 1.28
N HIS A 227 -15.44 -18.17 2.46
CA HIS A 227 -14.60 -19.08 3.24
C HIS A 227 -15.35 -19.93 4.26
N ILE A 228 -16.69 -19.90 4.28
CA ILE A 228 -17.50 -20.59 5.29
C ILE A 228 -17.32 -22.12 5.24
N GLU A 229 -17.22 -22.69 4.04
CA GLU A 229 -16.98 -24.12 3.85
C GLU A 229 -15.57 -24.52 4.28
N ILE A 230 -14.60 -23.64 4.05
CA ILE A 230 -13.21 -23.83 4.47
C ILE A 230 -13.12 -23.85 6.00
N LYS A 231 -13.77 -22.88 6.65
CA LYS A 231 -13.86 -22.81 8.11
C LYS A 231 -14.42 -24.10 8.69
N LYS A 232 -15.58 -24.54 8.20
CA LYS A 232 -16.23 -25.78 8.63
C LYS A 232 -15.33 -27.00 8.42
N LEU A 233 -14.75 -27.14 7.22
CA LEU A 233 -13.87 -28.26 6.87
C LEU A 233 -12.66 -28.32 7.82
N MET A 234 -12.02 -27.19 8.09
CA MET A 234 -10.80 -27.15 8.91
C MET A 234 -11.08 -27.42 10.39
N GLU A 235 -12.20 -26.92 10.93
CA GLU A 235 -12.62 -27.16 12.32
C GLU A 235 -12.96 -28.65 12.54
N GLU A 236 -13.79 -29.22 11.67
CA GLU A 236 -14.28 -30.62 11.76
C GLU A 236 -13.20 -31.66 11.45
N THR A 237 -12.16 -31.29 10.71
CA THR A 237 -11.12 -32.23 10.32
C THR A 237 -10.21 -32.62 11.49
N GLY A 238 -10.25 -33.89 11.89
CA GLY A 238 -9.23 -34.49 12.75
C GLY A 238 -7.89 -34.60 12.03
N TRP A 239 -6.79 -34.26 12.73
CA TRP A 239 -5.44 -34.40 12.22
C TRP A 239 -4.81 -35.71 12.69
N GLN A 240 -5.25 -36.81 12.09
CA GLN A 240 -4.82 -38.16 12.46
C GLN A 240 -4.62 -38.99 11.20
N GLY A 241 -3.62 -39.86 11.22
CA GLY A 241 -3.35 -40.82 10.16
C GLY A 241 -1.94 -40.74 9.61
N ASN A 242 -1.68 -41.61 8.63
CA ASN A 242 -0.46 -41.63 7.85
C ASN A 242 -0.86 -41.86 6.38
N ASN A 243 -0.31 -41.04 5.49
CA ASN A 243 -0.69 -41.02 4.08
C ASN A 243 0.37 -41.70 3.23
N GLN A 244 -0.04 -42.18 2.06
CA GLN A 244 0.87 -42.75 1.08
C GLN A 244 1.36 -41.67 0.10
N ALA A 245 2.57 -41.84 -0.40
CA ALA A 245 3.20 -40.95 -1.37
C ALA A 245 2.33 -40.71 -2.62
N GLU A 246 1.64 -41.75 -3.08
CA GLU A 246 0.78 -41.71 -4.26
C GLU A 246 -0.45 -40.80 -4.06
N SER A 247 -1.05 -40.82 -2.86
CA SER A 247 -2.17 -39.94 -2.52
C SER A 247 -1.76 -38.47 -2.50
N ILE A 248 -0.56 -38.18 -1.99
CA ILE A 248 -0.01 -36.82 -1.97
C ILE A 248 0.27 -36.33 -3.39
N LEU A 249 0.91 -37.16 -4.22
CA LEU A 249 1.21 -36.86 -5.61
C LEU A 249 -0.08 -36.62 -6.43
N SER A 250 -1.06 -37.50 -6.29
CA SER A 250 -2.36 -37.39 -6.95
C SER A 250 -3.09 -36.11 -6.56
N ALA A 251 -3.08 -35.76 -5.27
CA ALA A 251 -3.67 -34.52 -4.78
C ALA A 251 -2.97 -33.28 -5.37
N LEU A 252 -1.64 -33.26 -5.45
CA LEU A 252 -0.86 -32.16 -6.06
C LEU A 252 -1.15 -32.02 -7.56
N GLN A 253 -1.17 -33.13 -8.30
CA GLN A 253 -1.49 -33.11 -9.73
C GLN A 253 -2.92 -32.61 -9.98
N GLY A 254 -3.85 -32.98 -9.10
CA GLY A 254 -5.24 -32.54 -9.13
C GLY A 254 -5.47 -31.06 -8.80
N LEU A 255 -4.46 -30.32 -8.32
CA LEU A 255 -4.59 -28.88 -8.08
C LEU A 255 -4.67 -28.07 -9.37
N LYS A 256 -4.03 -28.54 -10.46
CA LYS A 256 -3.98 -27.82 -11.74
C LYS A 256 -5.36 -27.47 -12.30
N SER A 257 -6.31 -28.39 -12.16
CA SER A 257 -7.69 -28.19 -12.63
C SER A 257 -8.57 -27.37 -11.68
N LYS A 258 -8.04 -27.01 -10.50
CA LYS A 258 -8.78 -26.32 -9.42
C LYS A 258 -8.28 -24.90 -9.17
N VAL A 259 -7.35 -24.41 -9.99
CA VAL A 259 -6.84 -23.04 -9.92
C VAL A 259 -7.96 -22.07 -10.31
N SER A 260 -8.09 -20.96 -9.58
CA SER A 260 -9.16 -20.02 -9.88
C SER A 260 -8.92 -19.29 -11.20
N SER A 261 -9.99 -19.02 -11.95
CA SER A 261 -9.93 -18.26 -13.19
C SER A 261 -9.73 -16.76 -12.92
N GLY A 262 -9.10 -16.07 -13.88
CA GLY A 262 -8.90 -14.63 -13.85
C GLY A 262 -7.53 -14.19 -13.33
N LYS A 263 -7.15 -12.96 -13.68
CA LYS A 263 -5.86 -12.37 -13.31
C LYS A 263 -5.81 -12.12 -11.80
N LYS A 264 -4.85 -12.75 -11.12
CA LYS A 264 -4.53 -12.49 -9.71
C LYS A 264 -3.23 -11.71 -9.66
N GLU A 265 -3.05 -10.90 -8.62
CA GLU A 265 -1.76 -10.24 -8.40
C GLU A 265 -0.71 -11.21 -7.89
N SER A 266 -1.13 -12.19 -7.07
CA SER A 266 -0.28 -13.27 -6.60
C SER A 266 -1.07 -14.56 -6.43
N ARG A 267 -0.38 -15.68 -6.58
CA ARG A 267 -0.91 -17.02 -6.30
C ARG A 267 0.13 -17.78 -5.50
N LYS A 268 -0.19 -18.14 -4.26
CA LYS A 268 0.72 -18.85 -3.35
C LYS A 268 0.10 -20.15 -2.90
N LEU A 269 0.91 -21.20 -2.84
CA LEU A 269 0.51 -22.50 -2.34
C LEU A 269 1.42 -22.87 -1.16
N PHE A 270 0.91 -22.78 0.06
CA PHE A 270 1.62 -23.28 1.24
C PHE A 270 1.47 -24.78 1.36
N LEU A 271 2.58 -25.49 1.49
CA LEU A 271 2.61 -26.95 1.57
C LEU A 271 3.18 -27.39 2.91
N LEU A 272 2.39 -28.14 3.68
CA LEU A 272 2.85 -28.90 4.82
C LEU A 272 2.84 -30.39 4.42
N LEU A 273 4.02 -30.95 4.15
CA LEU A 273 4.20 -32.32 3.63
C LEU A 273 4.83 -33.24 4.68
N SER A 274 4.37 -34.49 4.75
CA SER A 274 4.91 -35.51 5.66
C SER A 274 6.08 -36.28 5.06
N SER A 275 6.66 -37.19 5.86
CA SER A 275 7.75 -38.07 5.44
C SER A 275 7.40 -39.01 4.28
N ALA A 276 6.11 -39.23 4.00
CA ALA A 276 5.64 -40.10 2.91
C ALA A 276 6.10 -39.63 1.53
N VAL A 277 6.50 -38.37 1.37
CA VAL A 277 6.96 -37.82 0.09
C VAL A 277 8.29 -38.40 -0.40
N LYS A 278 9.08 -39.06 0.47
CA LYS A 278 10.41 -39.59 0.14
C LYS A 278 10.38 -40.49 -1.11
N ASP A 279 9.42 -41.40 -1.17
CA ASP A 279 9.32 -42.44 -2.20
C ASP A 279 8.93 -41.89 -3.59
N LYS A 280 8.37 -40.68 -3.65
CA LYS A 280 7.89 -40.03 -4.88
C LYS A 280 8.43 -38.62 -5.07
N SER A 281 9.55 -38.30 -4.41
CA SER A 281 10.15 -36.97 -4.40
C SER A 281 10.38 -36.39 -5.80
N GLY A 282 10.87 -37.19 -6.75
CA GLY A 282 11.05 -36.77 -8.15
C GLY A 282 9.75 -36.32 -8.82
N SER A 283 8.68 -37.12 -8.70
CA SER A 283 7.37 -36.79 -9.26
C SER A 283 6.72 -35.58 -8.57
N ILE A 284 6.94 -35.44 -7.26
CA ILE A 284 6.47 -34.26 -6.49
C ILE A 284 7.18 -33.00 -6.96
N ILE A 285 8.51 -33.04 -7.16
CA ILE A 285 9.28 -31.91 -7.71
C ILE A 285 8.73 -31.50 -9.07
N MET A 286 8.41 -32.46 -9.95
CA MET A 286 7.79 -32.17 -11.25
C MET A 286 6.41 -31.51 -11.09
N ALA A 287 5.55 -32.04 -10.22
CA ALA A 287 4.23 -31.46 -9.96
C ALA A 287 4.31 -30.02 -9.44
N LEU A 288 5.25 -29.72 -8.53
CA LEU A 288 5.49 -28.37 -8.02
C LEU A 288 6.03 -27.43 -9.11
N ASN A 289 6.94 -27.92 -9.95
CA ASN A 289 7.44 -27.17 -11.09
C ASN A 289 6.30 -26.81 -12.05
N ASP A 290 5.39 -27.73 -12.33
CA ASP A 290 4.24 -27.46 -13.19
C ASP A 290 3.31 -26.38 -12.61
N LEU A 291 3.04 -26.42 -11.30
CA LEU A 291 2.25 -25.37 -10.63
C LEU A 291 2.93 -24.00 -10.74
N ARG A 292 4.26 -23.96 -10.62
CA ARG A 292 5.04 -22.72 -10.82
C ARG A 292 4.95 -22.19 -12.26
N HIS A 293 4.91 -23.07 -13.27
CA HIS A 293 4.65 -22.64 -14.66
C HIS A 293 3.25 -22.03 -14.85
N MET A 294 2.31 -22.31 -13.93
CA MET A 294 1.00 -21.66 -13.86
C MET A 294 0.99 -20.39 -12.99
N GLU A 295 2.18 -19.83 -12.71
CA GLU A 295 2.38 -18.65 -11.87
C GLU A 295 1.92 -18.83 -10.41
N ILE A 296 1.90 -20.08 -9.91
CA ILE A 296 1.63 -20.38 -8.51
C ILE A 296 2.95 -20.59 -7.80
N GLU A 297 3.30 -19.71 -6.86
CA GLU A 297 4.49 -19.82 -6.03
C GLU A 297 4.28 -20.87 -4.93
N PRO A 298 4.97 -22.02 -4.98
CA PRO A 298 4.86 -23.01 -3.92
C PRO A 298 5.79 -22.63 -2.76
N VAL A 299 5.25 -22.61 -1.56
CA VAL A 299 5.96 -22.33 -0.30
C VAL A 299 5.94 -23.59 0.56
N LEU A 300 7.07 -24.26 0.68
CA LEU A 300 7.20 -25.48 1.47
C LEU A 300 7.52 -25.15 2.93
N LEU A 301 6.57 -25.47 3.81
CA LEU A 301 6.71 -25.33 5.26
C LEU A 301 7.46 -26.56 5.80
N ILE A 302 8.54 -26.32 6.53
CA ILE A 302 9.37 -27.37 7.11
C ILE A 302 9.00 -27.54 8.59
N PRO A 303 8.34 -28.65 8.97
CA PRO A 303 7.97 -28.92 10.35
C PRO A 303 9.14 -29.51 11.15
N ASN A 304 9.22 -29.23 12.45
CA ASN A 304 10.31 -29.76 13.30
C ASN A 304 9.97 -31.08 14.02
N HIS A 305 8.75 -31.59 13.91
CA HIS A 305 8.39 -32.93 14.42
C HIS A 305 8.56 -34.01 13.36
N SER A 306 9.64 -33.91 12.60
CA SER A 306 9.98 -34.84 11.53
C SER A 306 11.45 -35.21 11.65
N GLU A 307 11.80 -36.44 11.29
CA GLU A 307 13.20 -36.89 11.30
C GLU A 307 14.09 -36.00 10.43
N LEU A 308 15.39 -35.96 10.75
CA LEU A 308 16.38 -35.18 9.98
C LEU A 308 16.43 -35.61 8.51
N SER A 309 16.25 -36.91 8.25
CA SER A 309 16.15 -37.46 6.91
C SER A 309 14.98 -36.86 6.13
N THR A 310 13.83 -36.68 6.80
CA THR A 310 12.62 -36.06 6.22
C THR A 310 12.81 -34.58 5.99
N ILE A 311 13.35 -33.83 6.96
CA ILE A 311 13.57 -32.39 6.81
C ILE A 311 14.54 -32.10 5.66
N ARG A 312 15.64 -32.85 5.56
CA ARG A 312 16.59 -32.73 4.44
C ARG A 312 15.93 -33.04 3.11
N GLU A 313 15.06 -34.05 3.07
CA GLU A 313 14.34 -34.40 1.86
C GLU A 313 13.35 -33.31 1.43
N LEU A 314 12.59 -32.75 2.37
CA LEU A 314 11.69 -31.62 2.09
C LEU A 314 12.49 -30.40 1.60
N GLN A 315 13.61 -30.07 2.23
CA GLN A 315 14.50 -29.01 1.76
C GLN A 315 15.05 -29.29 0.36
N ARG A 316 15.37 -30.55 0.04
CA ARG A 316 15.82 -30.98 -1.30
C ARG A 316 14.70 -30.80 -2.33
N ILE A 317 13.48 -31.24 -2.02
CA ILE A 317 12.30 -31.05 -2.86
C ILE A 317 12.13 -29.56 -3.15
N GLY A 318 12.07 -28.72 -2.11
CA GLY A 318 11.87 -27.28 -2.27
C GLY A 318 12.96 -26.61 -3.10
N LYS A 319 14.23 -26.94 -2.89
CA LYS A 319 15.35 -26.42 -3.71
C LYS A 319 15.23 -26.86 -5.17
N ALA A 320 14.92 -28.13 -5.42
CA ALA A 320 14.85 -28.70 -6.77
C ALA A 320 13.61 -28.24 -7.55
N SER A 321 12.52 -27.90 -6.87
CA SER A 321 11.32 -27.29 -7.47
C SER A 321 11.37 -25.76 -7.50
N ASN A 322 12.48 -25.15 -7.03
CA ASN A 322 12.61 -23.70 -6.84
C ASN A 322 11.42 -23.11 -6.06
N SER A 323 10.92 -23.88 -5.10
CA SER A 323 9.90 -23.47 -4.16
C SER A 323 10.56 -22.74 -3.01
N ARG A 324 9.85 -21.77 -2.42
CA ARG A 324 10.33 -21.10 -1.23
C ARG A 324 10.29 -22.08 -0.06
N VAL A 325 11.40 -22.23 0.66
CA VAL A 325 11.48 -23.13 1.81
C VAL A 325 11.50 -22.31 3.09
N VAL A 326 10.51 -22.50 3.94
CA VAL A 326 10.35 -21.76 5.20
C VAL A 326 10.31 -22.74 6.36
N GLY A 327 11.25 -22.59 7.31
CA GLY A 327 11.24 -23.36 8.56
C GLY A 327 10.17 -22.82 9.49
N ILE A 328 9.31 -23.71 10.01
CA ILE A 328 8.51 -23.37 11.18
C ILE A 328 9.46 -23.34 12.37
N THR A 329 9.35 -22.31 13.19
CA THR A 329 10.10 -22.19 14.44
C THR A 329 9.16 -22.47 15.60
N GLU A 330 9.51 -23.42 16.45
CA GLU A 330 8.86 -23.58 17.75
C GLU A 330 9.78 -23.11 18.87
N TYR A 331 9.17 -22.52 19.89
CA TYR A 331 9.91 -21.95 21.01
C TYR A 331 9.16 -22.08 22.32
N GLN A 332 9.90 -22.13 23.41
CA GLN A 332 9.39 -22.33 24.76
C GLN A 332 10.25 -21.57 25.75
N LYS A 333 9.61 -20.92 26.72
CA LYS A 333 10.28 -20.34 27.88
C LYS A 333 10.51 -21.42 28.94
N ILE A 334 11.72 -21.48 29.47
CA ILE A 334 12.12 -22.38 30.54
C ILE A 334 12.65 -21.59 31.73
N GLY A 335 12.47 -22.12 32.93
CA GLY A 335 13.08 -21.60 34.16
C GLY A 335 14.12 -22.58 34.70
N THR A 336 15.27 -22.02 35.09
CA THR A 336 16.40 -22.74 35.72
C THR A 336 16.76 -22.09 37.04
N SER A 337 17.72 -22.66 37.78
CA SER A 337 18.27 -22.04 38.98
C SER A 337 18.94 -20.68 38.74
N GLU A 338 19.32 -20.38 37.50
CA GLU A 338 20.01 -19.13 37.12
C GLU A 338 19.06 -18.08 36.52
N GLY A 339 17.78 -18.41 36.36
CA GLY A 339 16.77 -17.53 35.75
C GLY A 339 16.08 -18.17 34.55
N TYR A 340 15.46 -17.31 33.74
CA TYR A 340 14.66 -17.73 32.59
C TYR A 340 15.45 -17.64 31.28
N GLU A 341 15.24 -18.62 30.41
CA GLU A 341 15.76 -18.64 29.04
C GLU A 341 14.64 -19.05 28.07
N TYR A 342 14.77 -18.64 26.82
CA TYR A 342 13.93 -19.08 25.71
C TYR A 342 14.72 -20.06 24.85
N LEU A 343 14.14 -21.23 24.61
CA LEU A 343 14.66 -22.23 23.69
C LEU A 343 13.91 -22.15 22.37
N TYR A 344 14.65 -22.24 21.27
CA TYR A 344 14.09 -22.23 19.91
C TYR A 344 14.56 -23.46 19.14
N LEU A 345 13.66 -24.05 18.37
CA LEU A 345 13.94 -25.10 17.40
C LEU A 345 13.53 -24.61 16.01
N ASN A 346 14.48 -24.61 15.08
CA ASN A 346 14.24 -24.26 13.69
C ASN A 346 15.09 -25.13 12.76
N GLN A 347 14.44 -26.00 11.98
CA GLN A 347 15.08 -26.90 11.02
C GLN A 347 16.24 -27.71 11.64
N PHE A 348 15.98 -28.38 12.76
CA PHE A 348 16.96 -29.10 13.60
C PHE A 348 18.02 -28.26 14.33
N ASN A 349 18.08 -26.95 14.11
CA ASN A 349 18.99 -26.10 14.87
C ASN A 349 18.33 -25.69 16.18
N VAL A 350 19.04 -25.90 17.28
CA VAL A 350 18.62 -25.48 18.62
C VAL A 350 19.33 -24.19 18.98
N TYR A 351 18.56 -23.23 19.49
CA TYR A 351 19.07 -21.95 19.96
C TYR A 351 18.57 -21.67 21.38
N SER A 352 19.33 -20.89 22.15
CA SER A 352 18.82 -20.23 23.36
C SER A 352 19.08 -18.73 23.37
N SER A 353 18.24 -18.01 24.10
CA SER A 353 18.33 -16.58 24.36
C SER A 353 17.80 -16.28 25.76
N VAL A 354 18.32 -15.24 26.40
CA VAL A 354 17.80 -14.76 27.70
C VAL A 354 16.52 -13.94 27.51
N GLU A 355 16.35 -13.31 26.34
CA GLU A 355 15.18 -12.51 25.99
C GLU A 355 14.35 -13.16 24.87
N GLU A 356 13.04 -12.90 24.87
CA GLU A 356 12.14 -13.36 23.80
C GLU A 356 12.46 -12.62 22.50
N LEU A 357 12.87 -13.37 21.47
CA LEU A 357 13.16 -12.81 20.17
C LEU A 357 11.89 -12.33 19.46
N PRO A 358 11.91 -11.14 18.83
CA PRO A 358 10.80 -10.69 17.99
C PRO A 358 10.74 -11.48 16.67
N MET A 359 9.52 -11.72 16.18
CA MET A 359 9.28 -12.26 14.83
C MET A 359 9.40 -11.14 13.77
N PRO A 360 10.01 -11.38 12.59
CA PRO A 360 10.65 -12.63 12.17
C PRO A 360 11.98 -12.85 12.88
N PHE A 361 12.26 -14.09 13.29
CA PHE A 361 13.46 -14.42 14.06
C PHE A 361 14.74 -14.17 13.28
N ASN A 362 15.64 -13.35 13.84
CA ASN A 362 16.96 -13.10 13.26
C ASN A 362 18.04 -13.94 13.97
N TRP A 363 18.34 -15.10 13.40
CA TRP A 363 19.29 -16.07 13.96
C TRP A 363 20.76 -15.61 14.00
N ASN A 364 21.11 -14.48 13.37
CA ASN A 364 22.48 -13.98 13.28
C ASN A 364 22.80 -12.88 14.32
N GLN A 365 21.98 -12.74 15.37
CA GLN A 365 22.20 -11.74 16.42
C GLN A 365 23.16 -12.25 17.51
N ASN A 366 24.00 -11.37 18.04
CA ASN A 366 24.98 -11.68 19.10
C ASN A 366 24.35 -12.19 20.41
N GLN A 367 23.05 -11.96 20.62
CA GLN A 367 22.32 -12.37 21.82
C GLN A 367 21.79 -13.81 21.76
N ILE A 368 21.99 -14.50 20.63
CA ILE A 368 21.47 -15.85 20.39
C ILE A 368 22.62 -16.84 20.49
N LYS A 369 22.49 -17.83 21.37
CA LYS A 369 23.40 -18.96 21.45
C LYS A 369 22.87 -20.10 20.57
N LYS A 370 23.59 -20.42 19.49
CA LYS A 370 23.34 -21.63 18.70
C LYS A 370 24.08 -22.82 19.30
N TYR A 371 23.39 -23.93 19.53
CA TYR A 371 24.01 -25.17 19.99
C TYR A 371 24.56 -25.99 18.82
N ASP A 372 25.68 -26.67 19.06
CA ASP A 372 26.28 -27.57 18.07
C ASP A 372 25.36 -28.78 17.83
N ALA A 373 25.10 -29.08 16.56
CA ALA A 373 24.22 -30.17 16.16
C ALA A 373 24.75 -31.56 16.57
N SER A 374 26.06 -31.73 16.77
CA SER A 374 26.65 -32.96 17.31
C SER A 374 26.30 -33.16 18.78
N LEU A 375 26.39 -32.10 19.59
CA LEU A 375 26.01 -32.11 21.00
C LEU A 375 24.51 -32.37 21.19
N VAL A 376 23.67 -31.71 20.37
CA VAL A 376 22.22 -31.93 20.39
C VAL A 376 21.87 -33.39 20.10
N ARG A 377 22.55 -34.01 19.13
CA ARG A 377 22.34 -35.42 18.76
C ARG A 377 22.88 -36.40 19.81
N ALA A 378 23.94 -36.05 20.52
CA ALA A 378 24.43 -36.85 21.65
C ALA A 378 23.48 -36.75 22.85
N ALA A 379 22.80 -35.61 23.01
CA ALA A 379 21.86 -35.41 24.09
C ALA A 379 20.51 -36.13 23.85
N VAL A 380 19.99 -36.12 22.62
CA VAL A 380 18.69 -36.72 22.30
C VAL A 380 18.70 -37.29 20.87
N ASP A 381 18.16 -38.51 20.72
CA ASP A 381 18.16 -39.23 19.44
C ASP A 381 17.39 -38.46 18.34
N VAL A 382 16.21 -37.95 18.69
CA VAL A 382 15.37 -37.11 17.82
C VAL A 382 14.92 -35.90 18.61
N ILE A 383 15.43 -34.73 18.22
CA ILE A 383 15.01 -33.46 18.81
C ILE A 383 13.63 -33.06 18.28
N THR A 384 12.77 -32.63 19.19
CA THR A 384 11.43 -32.11 18.96
C THR A 384 11.21 -30.94 19.92
N PRO A 385 10.22 -30.08 19.68
CA PRO A 385 9.86 -29.04 20.63
C PRO A 385 9.51 -29.57 22.03
N TYR A 386 8.96 -30.77 22.16
CA TYR A 386 8.56 -31.35 23.45
C TYR A 386 9.71 -31.88 24.30
N ASN A 387 10.83 -32.27 23.67
CA ASN A 387 12.02 -32.74 24.38
C ASN A 387 13.21 -31.76 24.25
N LEU A 388 12.95 -30.54 23.75
CA LEU A 388 13.94 -29.48 23.62
C LEU A 388 14.63 -29.14 24.95
N TYR A 389 13.85 -29.15 26.04
CA TYR A 389 14.36 -28.95 27.39
C TYR A 389 15.34 -30.06 27.82
N LEU A 390 15.12 -31.32 27.45
CA LEU A 390 16.03 -32.43 27.77
C LEU A 390 17.37 -32.30 27.04
N ALA A 391 17.34 -31.80 25.79
CA ALA A 391 18.56 -31.48 25.06
C ALA A 391 19.33 -30.38 25.78
N TYR A 392 18.63 -29.31 26.17
CA TYR A 392 19.21 -28.21 26.90
C TYR A 392 19.84 -28.68 28.21
N GLU A 393 19.11 -29.42 29.06
CA GLU A 393 19.63 -29.91 30.35
C GLU A 393 20.96 -30.65 30.22
N LYS A 394 21.08 -31.51 29.21
CA LYS A 394 22.30 -32.30 28.95
C LYS A 394 23.44 -31.47 28.37
N ILE A 395 23.15 -30.48 27.51
CA ILE A 395 24.18 -29.70 26.81
C ILE A 395 24.69 -28.56 27.68
N SER A 396 23.83 -27.94 28.48
CA SER A 396 24.19 -26.82 29.35
C SER A 396 24.54 -27.24 30.77
N ASP A 397 24.30 -28.51 31.15
CA ASP A 397 24.44 -29.02 32.53
C ASP A 397 23.61 -28.21 33.54
N LYS A 398 22.42 -27.76 33.12
CA LYS A 398 21.50 -26.95 33.93
C LYS A 398 20.15 -27.64 34.00
N ARG A 399 19.65 -27.88 35.21
CA ARG A 399 18.33 -28.47 35.42
C ARG A 399 17.20 -27.49 35.09
N VAL A 400 16.21 -27.94 34.33
CA VAL A 400 14.99 -27.19 34.05
C VAL A 400 13.98 -27.46 35.15
N LEU A 401 13.54 -26.40 35.82
CA LEU A 401 12.61 -26.46 36.96
C LEU A 401 11.16 -26.25 36.51
N GLU A 402 10.96 -25.42 35.49
CA GLU A 402 9.64 -25.09 34.94
C GLU A 402 9.72 -24.83 33.43
N LYS A 403 8.59 -24.98 32.74
CA LYS A 403 8.48 -24.76 31.29
C LYS A 403 7.08 -24.27 30.91
N GLU A 404 7.00 -23.29 30.02
CA GLU A 404 5.73 -22.78 29.47
C GLU A 404 5.17 -23.66 28.34
N GLU A 405 3.99 -23.34 27.79
CA GLU A 405 3.48 -23.99 26.57
C GLU A 405 4.39 -23.67 25.37
N ILE A 406 4.56 -24.63 24.45
CA ILE A 406 5.31 -24.43 23.21
C ILE A 406 4.50 -23.54 22.28
N LYS A 407 5.14 -22.48 21.78
CA LYS A 407 4.60 -21.55 20.80
C LYS A 407 5.23 -21.79 19.43
N THR A 408 4.57 -21.37 18.35
CA THR A 408 5.09 -21.45 16.98
C THR A 408 4.97 -20.11 16.25
N ASP A 409 5.76 -19.90 15.21
CA ASP A 409 5.64 -18.74 14.30
C ASP A 409 4.78 -19.01 13.05
N LEU A 410 4.09 -20.16 12.99
CA LEU A 410 3.33 -20.57 11.81
C LEU A 410 2.26 -19.54 11.41
N GLU A 411 1.60 -18.92 12.41
CA GLU A 411 0.65 -17.83 12.19
C GLU A 411 1.29 -16.63 11.52
N TYR A 412 2.47 -16.24 12.00
CA TYR A 412 3.23 -15.16 11.42
C TYR A 412 3.69 -15.48 9.99
N ILE A 413 4.18 -16.70 9.74
CA ILE A 413 4.62 -17.17 8.42
C ILE A 413 3.46 -17.09 7.44
N LEU A 414 2.33 -17.75 7.75
CA LEU A 414 1.18 -17.79 6.87
C LEU A 414 0.66 -16.38 6.59
N ARG A 415 0.64 -15.47 7.56
CA ARG A 415 0.20 -14.08 7.34
C ARG A 415 1.18 -13.25 6.50
N THR A 416 2.47 -13.35 6.77
CA THR A 416 3.50 -12.47 6.18
C THR A 416 3.86 -12.91 4.78
N GLU A 417 4.04 -14.21 4.57
CA GLU A 417 4.36 -14.80 3.26
C GLU A 417 3.21 -14.65 2.28
N SER A 418 1.96 -14.69 2.77
CA SER A 418 0.78 -14.41 1.96
C SER A 418 0.76 -12.98 1.40
N ASN A 419 1.32 -12.03 2.13
CA ASN A 419 1.31 -10.60 1.80
C ASN A 419 2.60 -10.11 1.12
N SER A 420 3.59 -10.97 0.86
CA SER A 420 4.91 -10.49 0.39
C SER A 420 4.88 -9.75 -0.97
N ASP A 421 3.81 -9.85 -1.75
CA ASP A 421 3.70 -9.15 -3.04
C ASP A 421 3.12 -7.73 -2.86
N GLN A 422 2.50 -7.43 -1.72
CA GLN A 422 2.22 -6.05 -1.31
C GLN A 422 3.52 -5.31 -0.95
N THR A 423 4.53 -6.02 -0.42
CA THR A 423 5.79 -5.39 -0.04
C THR A 423 6.66 -4.95 -1.20
N GLU A 424 6.48 -5.49 -2.43
CA GLU A 424 7.19 -4.98 -3.61
C GLU A 424 6.62 -3.66 -4.13
N LYS A 425 5.28 -3.47 -4.06
CA LYS A 425 4.62 -2.20 -4.40
C LYS A 425 4.78 -1.12 -3.32
N ASP A 426 5.04 -1.53 -2.07
CA ASP A 426 5.38 -0.65 -0.96
C ASP A 426 6.91 -0.50 -0.76
N ARG A 427 7.75 -0.93 -1.73
CA ARG A 427 9.16 -0.52 -1.71
C ARG A 427 9.21 0.97 -1.98
N PHE A 428 9.86 1.68 -1.06
CA PHE A 428 10.15 3.09 -1.21
C PHE A 428 11.66 3.28 -1.32
N GLN A 429 12.09 4.04 -2.31
CA GLN A 429 13.44 4.59 -2.29
C GLN A 429 13.44 5.85 -1.42
N THR A 430 14.47 6.03 -0.60
CA THR A 430 14.61 7.23 0.22
C THR A 430 15.61 8.16 -0.46
N VAL A 431 15.22 9.40 -0.71
CA VAL A 431 16.07 10.44 -1.30
C VAL A 431 16.31 11.56 -0.30
N LEU A 432 17.53 12.09 -0.28
CA LEU A 432 17.84 13.33 0.45
C LEU A 432 17.64 14.51 -0.48
N VAL A 433 16.78 15.43 -0.07
CA VAL A 433 16.41 16.61 -0.86
C VAL A 433 16.92 17.85 -0.15
N GLU A 434 17.76 18.63 -0.83
CA GLU A 434 18.31 19.89 -0.36
C GLU A 434 17.52 21.07 -0.92
N SER A 435 16.92 21.85 -0.04
CA SER A 435 16.06 22.99 -0.36
C SER A 435 16.44 24.21 0.47
N LYS A 436 16.90 25.29 -0.19
CA LYS A 436 17.17 26.61 0.43
C LYS A 436 17.99 26.54 1.75
N GLY A 437 19.00 25.67 1.78
CA GLY A 437 19.90 25.48 2.93
C GLY A 437 19.43 24.44 3.96
N GLU A 438 18.28 23.79 3.75
CA GLU A 438 17.76 22.71 4.59
C GLU A 438 17.77 21.39 3.81
N ALA A 439 17.95 20.25 4.50
CA ALA A 439 17.90 18.93 3.88
C ALA A 439 16.87 18.03 4.57
N ILE A 440 16.04 17.32 3.80
CA ILE A 440 15.02 16.40 4.33
C ILE A 440 15.04 15.08 3.57
N TRP A 441 14.84 13.98 4.31
CA TRP A 441 14.63 12.66 3.71
C TRP A 441 13.19 12.54 3.21
N ILE A 442 13.03 12.24 1.92
CA ILE A 442 11.75 11.99 1.27
C ILE A 442 11.74 10.54 0.78
N GLN A 443 10.67 9.83 1.08
CA GLN A 443 10.39 8.50 0.55
C GLN A 443 9.58 8.63 -0.74
N LEU A 444 10.07 8.02 -1.81
CA LEU A 444 9.41 7.98 -3.11
C LEU A 444 9.03 6.53 -3.43
N PRO A 445 7.93 6.29 -4.17
CA PRO A 445 7.68 4.99 -4.78
C PRO A 445 8.91 4.48 -5.55
N TYR A 446 9.20 3.19 -5.45
CA TYR A 446 10.42 2.60 -6.02
C TYR A 446 10.53 2.76 -7.55
N ASP A 447 9.40 2.79 -8.23
CA ASP A 447 9.26 2.94 -9.69
C ASP A 447 9.53 4.37 -10.18
N VAL A 448 9.54 5.38 -9.30
CA VAL A 448 9.81 6.77 -9.67
C VAL A 448 11.28 6.94 -10.07
N VAL A 449 11.53 7.36 -11.31
CA VAL A 449 12.89 7.61 -11.79
C VAL A 449 13.39 8.96 -11.28
N VAL A 450 14.34 8.92 -10.34
CA VAL A 450 14.99 10.10 -9.74
C VAL A 450 16.50 10.08 -10.01
N THR A 451 17.08 11.25 -10.30
CA THR A 451 18.51 11.40 -10.64
C THR A 451 19.19 12.28 -9.60
N LYS A 452 20.34 11.82 -9.08
CA LYS A 452 21.19 12.61 -8.18
C LYS A 452 21.70 13.87 -8.90
N GLY A 453 21.72 15.00 -8.22
CA GLY A 453 22.16 16.29 -8.73
C GLY A 453 21.11 17.06 -9.54
N LYS A 454 19.92 16.48 -9.76
CA LYS A 454 18.81 17.20 -10.40
C LYS A 454 17.88 17.82 -9.36
N GLU A 455 17.36 18.99 -9.71
CA GLU A 455 16.32 19.68 -8.97
C GLU A 455 14.94 19.19 -9.41
N TYR A 456 14.06 18.99 -8.42
CA TYR A 456 12.69 18.54 -8.61
C TYR A 456 11.74 19.38 -7.79
N LEU A 457 10.49 19.47 -8.26
CA LEU A 457 9.38 19.86 -7.42
C LEU A 457 8.65 18.61 -6.94
N ILE A 458 8.57 18.45 -5.64
CA ILE A 458 8.00 17.28 -4.97
C ILE A 458 6.67 17.68 -4.36
N GLN A 459 5.56 17.16 -4.89
CA GLN A 459 4.26 17.27 -4.24
C GLN A 459 4.12 16.12 -3.25
N THR A 460 3.78 16.41 -2.00
CA THR A 460 3.53 15.37 -1.01
C THR A 460 2.66 15.87 0.13
N THR A 461 2.05 14.92 0.83
CA THR A 461 1.48 15.10 2.15
C THR A 461 2.59 15.01 3.19
N PHE A 462 2.74 16.05 4.02
CA PHE A 462 3.64 16.06 5.18
C PHE A 462 2.87 15.64 6.43
N VAL A 463 3.45 14.74 7.21
CA VAL A 463 2.87 14.18 8.43
C VAL A 463 3.88 14.34 9.56
N LEU A 464 3.40 14.61 10.77
CA LEU A 464 4.25 14.69 11.96
C LEU A 464 4.99 13.36 12.20
N ASP A 465 6.30 13.43 12.37
CA ASP A 465 7.15 12.29 12.72
C ASP A 465 8.28 12.74 13.65
N PRO A 466 8.19 12.48 14.96
CA PRO A 466 9.19 12.87 15.94
C PRO A 466 10.60 12.30 15.69
N LEU A 467 10.70 11.22 14.92
CA LEU A 467 11.96 10.51 14.65
C LEU A 467 12.69 11.05 13.41
N SER A 468 12.06 11.93 12.64
CA SER A 468 12.65 12.56 11.46
C SER A 468 13.44 13.81 11.81
N THR A 469 14.41 14.18 10.97
CA THR A 469 15.31 15.34 11.17
C THR A 469 14.56 16.66 11.42
N TRP A 470 13.41 16.85 10.78
CA TRP A 470 12.59 18.07 10.93
C TRP A 470 11.30 17.84 11.69
N GLY A 471 11.12 16.69 12.33
CA GLY A 471 9.86 16.34 13.01
C GLY A 471 8.68 16.09 12.06
N VAL A 472 8.93 15.95 10.75
CA VAL A 472 7.97 15.61 9.70
C VAL A 472 8.55 14.58 8.72
N LYS A 473 7.69 13.69 8.24
CA LYS A 473 7.96 12.80 7.10
C LYS A 473 6.92 13.03 6.00
N ASN A 474 7.17 12.49 4.83
CA ASN A 474 6.24 12.53 3.72
C ASN A 474 5.41 11.23 3.65
N ALA A 475 4.20 11.30 3.10
CA ALA A 475 3.40 10.13 2.75
C ALA A 475 3.87 9.58 1.39
N PRO A 476 4.59 8.45 1.33
CA PRO A 476 5.32 8.06 0.11
C PRO A 476 4.39 7.73 -1.06
N ALA A 477 3.26 7.09 -0.78
CA ALA A 477 2.25 6.72 -1.77
C ALA A 477 1.53 7.93 -2.41
N GLU A 478 1.62 9.11 -1.77
CA GLU A 478 1.00 10.36 -2.21
C GLU A 478 2.06 11.35 -2.75
N THR A 479 3.29 10.87 -2.95
CA THR A 479 4.41 11.71 -3.39
C THR A 479 4.62 11.63 -4.88
N ASN A 480 4.56 12.79 -5.56
CA ASN A 480 4.78 12.92 -7.00
C ASN A 480 5.93 13.87 -7.30
N LEU A 481 6.70 13.57 -8.34
CA LEU A 481 7.76 14.44 -8.86
C LEU A 481 7.27 15.19 -10.11
N TYR A 482 7.48 16.49 -10.13
CA TYR A 482 7.22 17.37 -11.26
C TYR A 482 8.49 18.05 -11.74
N LYS A 483 8.46 18.46 -13.01
CA LYS A 483 9.53 19.29 -13.62
C LYS A 483 9.40 20.74 -13.11
N ILE A 484 10.52 21.45 -13.05
CA ILE A 484 10.60 22.81 -12.50
C ILE A 484 9.97 23.85 -13.45
N ASN A 485 9.80 23.51 -14.73
CA ASN A 485 9.27 24.41 -15.75
C ASN A 485 7.77 24.74 -15.58
N THR A 486 7.08 24.08 -14.67
CA THR A 486 5.69 24.37 -14.31
C THR A 486 5.64 25.43 -13.20
N THR A 487 4.89 26.52 -13.41
CA THR A 487 4.64 27.55 -12.40
C THR A 487 3.64 27.04 -11.37
N TYR A 488 4.07 26.87 -10.12
CA TYR A 488 3.22 26.46 -8.98
C TYR A 488 3.07 27.59 -7.95
N PRO A 489 2.02 27.58 -7.12
CA PRO A 489 1.80 28.62 -6.11
C PRO A 489 2.95 28.64 -5.09
N LYS A 490 3.61 29.80 -4.94
CA LYS A 490 4.63 30.05 -3.91
C LYS A 490 4.10 29.80 -2.50
N THR A 491 2.80 30.04 -2.28
CA THR A 491 2.10 29.88 -1.00
C THR A 491 2.06 28.42 -0.53
N LEU A 492 2.18 27.46 -1.45
CA LEU A 492 2.22 26.02 -1.14
C LEU A 492 3.65 25.45 -1.12
N LEU A 493 4.68 26.27 -1.38
CA LEU A 493 6.08 25.85 -1.24
C LEU A 493 6.45 25.85 0.24
N VAL A 494 6.80 24.67 0.75
CA VAL A 494 7.09 24.44 2.15
C VAL A 494 8.57 24.19 2.33
N LYS A 495 9.18 24.92 3.26
CA LYS A 495 10.48 24.52 3.80
C LYS A 495 10.28 23.40 4.84
N PRO A 496 11.16 22.39 4.90
CA PRO A 496 11.09 21.34 5.91
C PRO A 496 10.83 21.84 7.35
N SER A 497 11.54 22.88 7.78
CA SER A 497 11.35 23.49 9.11
C SER A 497 9.98 24.16 9.32
N GLN A 498 9.39 24.69 8.24
CA GLN A 498 8.09 25.36 8.27
C GLN A 498 6.92 24.37 8.29
N ALA A 499 7.08 23.18 7.69
CA ALA A 499 6.04 22.14 7.66
C ALA A 499 5.60 21.73 9.06
N LYS A 500 6.56 21.39 9.93
CA LYS A 500 6.28 21.00 11.32
C LYS A 500 5.59 22.14 12.07
N LYS A 501 6.17 23.34 12.03
CA LYS A 501 5.62 24.53 12.68
C LYS A 501 4.19 24.81 12.23
N PHE A 502 3.90 24.61 10.94
CA PHE A 502 2.56 24.76 10.37
C PHE A 502 1.58 23.72 10.92
N LEU A 503 1.94 22.45 10.95
CA LEU A 503 1.09 21.38 11.50
C LEU A 503 0.79 21.62 12.99
N ASP A 504 1.81 21.93 13.78
CA ASP A 504 1.69 22.19 15.23
C ASP A 504 0.82 23.42 15.51
N THR A 505 1.07 24.54 14.82
CA THR A 505 0.33 25.80 15.03
C THR A 505 -1.16 25.65 14.68
N ASN A 506 -1.47 24.87 13.64
CA ASN A 506 -2.82 24.68 13.15
C ASN A 506 -3.55 23.48 13.77
N LYS A 507 -2.88 22.72 14.65
CA LYS A 507 -3.43 21.51 15.30
C LYS A 507 -3.98 20.49 14.30
N ILE A 508 -3.29 20.32 13.18
CA ILE A 508 -3.62 19.35 12.13
C ILE A 508 -2.54 18.28 12.03
N ARG A 509 -2.92 17.07 11.61
CA ARG A 509 -2.00 15.92 11.57
C ARG A 509 -1.19 15.84 10.28
N GLU A 510 -1.73 16.40 9.21
CA GLU A 510 -1.15 16.33 7.87
C GLU A 510 -1.44 17.59 7.06
N PHE A 511 -0.55 17.89 6.10
CA PHE A 511 -0.66 19.04 5.21
C PHE A 511 -0.12 18.71 3.83
N ASN A 512 -0.90 19.02 2.79
CA ASN A 512 -0.49 18.85 1.40
C ASN A 512 0.31 20.05 0.93
N GLY A 513 1.57 19.83 0.59
CA GLY A 513 2.48 20.89 0.17
C GLY A 513 3.46 20.48 -0.91
N TYR A 514 4.27 21.44 -1.32
CA TYR A 514 5.33 21.23 -2.30
C TYR A 514 6.70 21.51 -1.69
N LEU A 515 7.67 20.66 -2.00
CA LEU A 515 9.08 20.87 -1.69
C LEU A 515 9.85 20.98 -2.99
N GLN A 516 10.49 22.12 -3.23
CA GLN A 516 11.41 22.29 -4.34
C GLN A 516 12.84 22.12 -3.84
N GLY A 517 13.61 21.21 -4.43
CA GLY A 517 14.99 20.99 -4.01
C GLY A 517 15.79 20.06 -4.90
N THR A 518 17.10 20.03 -4.67
CA THR A 518 18.05 19.17 -5.39
C THR A 518 18.22 17.84 -4.68
N VAL A 519 18.13 16.74 -5.42
CA VAL A 519 18.34 15.40 -4.86
C VAL A 519 19.83 15.13 -4.71
N SER A 520 20.34 15.02 -3.49
CA SER A 520 21.78 14.83 -3.23
C SER A 520 22.16 13.38 -2.92
N VAL A 521 21.24 12.57 -2.38
CA VAL A 521 21.46 11.15 -2.07
C VAL A 521 20.25 10.33 -2.46
N ILE A 522 20.47 9.11 -2.99
CA ILE A 522 19.43 8.13 -3.29
C ILE A 522 19.80 6.82 -2.59
N LYS A 523 18.92 6.32 -1.72
CA LYS A 523 19.02 5.02 -1.06
C LYS A 523 17.88 4.14 -1.54
N LYS A 524 18.18 3.11 -2.32
CA LYS A 524 17.23 2.06 -2.69
C LYS A 524 17.31 0.99 -1.60
N LYS A 525 16.19 0.73 -0.92
CA LYS A 525 16.05 -0.41 -0.02
C LYS A 525 15.48 -1.58 -0.80
#